data_AF-A0AAJ6VEA8-F1
#
_entry.id   AF-A0AAJ6VEA8-F1
#
_cell.length_a   1.000
_cell.length_b   1.000
_cell.length_c   1.000
_cell.angle_alpha   90.00
_cell.angle_beta   90.00
_cell.angle_gamma   90.00
#
_symmetry.space_group_name_H-M   'P 1'
#
loop_
_entity.id
_entity.type
_entity.pdbx_description
1 polymer ?
#
loop_
_entity_poly.entity_id
_entity_poly.type
_entity_poly.pdbx_seq_one_letter_code
_entity_poly.pdbx_strand_id
1 'polypeptide(L)'
;MSLTALQIRPFIPFPIQISHHTYRTIIKLSSKTLSKPLQIKSKSQETHHDFTPQTRTQEDGIPIEDVRIIAKFKSRHNYIRVLEISRKADHPFAGSRLLLLDAPGNIHSISFLFKSLTNTYFDVFAALPPIIPPGPIAILGFGAGSTARLLLELYPGVVVHGWELDSSVIDVGREFFGLKKLEKQYPDRLFIYVGNALSAKVKDGFSGILVDLFCKGSLIPELQDPNTWEKLRKSLRKGGRIMVNVGGSCVEAEDKRRDGKVVMEDTLKAMHQVFGDRLSVLNLGNRKDDSSLALTGKLPDLDAWKKVLPRSLSCYVDMWRPLSL
;
A
#
# COMPACT_ATOMS: atom_id res chain seq x y z
N MET A 1 34.11 -67.48 -22.34
CA MET A 1 34.77 -66.47 -23.21
C MET A 1 33.72 -66.01 -24.21
N SER A 2 33.43 -64.74 -24.48
CA SER A 2 34.08 -63.48 -24.17
C SER A 2 33.00 -62.38 -24.16
N LEU A 3 33.06 -61.48 -23.18
CA LEU A 3 32.47 -60.16 -23.23
C LEU A 3 33.33 -59.28 -24.13
N THR A 4 32.73 -58.49 -25.02
CA THR A 4 33.35 -57.26 -25.53
C THR A 4 32.27 -56.27 -25.96
N ALA A 5 32.35 -55.08 -25.36
CA ALA A 5 31.59 -53.89 -25.71
C ALA A 5 32.19 -53.22 -26.95
N LEU A 6 31.35 -52.53 -27.74
CA LEU A 6 31.75 -51.36 -28.54
C LEU A 6 30.53 -50.45 -28.78
N GLN A 7 30.81 -49.16 -28.66
CA GLN A 7 29.95 -47.96 -28.61
C GLN A 7 30.17 -47.27 -29.99
N ILE A 8 29.21 -46.72 -30.78
CA ILE A 8 28.49 -45.42 -30.70
C ILE A 8 27.66 -45.18 -32.01
N ARG A 9 26.37 -44.79 -31.86
CA ARG A 9 25.44 -43.80 -32.57
C ARG A 9 25.38 -43.63 -34.12
N PRO A 10 24.35 -42.93 -34.70
CA PRO A 10 23.02 -42.46 -34.22
C PRO A 10 21.82 -42.77 -35.17
N PHE A 11 20.56 -42.56 -34.74
CA PHE A 11 19.53 -41.84 -35.53
C PHE A 11 18.38 -41.36 -34.62
N ILE A 12 17.96 -40.11 -34.84
CA ILE A 12 16.95 -39.32 -34.10
C ILE A 12 15.53 -39.68 -34.57
N PRO A 13 14.54 -39.73 -33.65
CA PRO A 13 13.33 -38.92 -33.89
C PRO A 13 12.92 -38.08 -32.67
N PHE A 14 12.28 -36.97 -32.99
CA PHE A 14 11.88 -35.81 -32.18
C PHE A 14 11.04 -36.11 -30.92
N PRO A 15 11.15 -35.28 -29.86
CA PRO A 15 10.23 -35.30 -28.72
C PRO A 15 8.91 -34.59 -29.06
N ILE A 16 7.79 -35.26 -28.81
CA ILE A 16 6.45 -34.65 -28.79
C ILE A 16 6.38 -33.71 -27.59
N GLN A 17 6.35 -32.41 -27.88
CA GLN A 17 6.15 -31.35 -26.92
C GLN A 17 4.65 -31.24 -26.63
N ILE A 18 4.18 -31.86 -25.53
CA ILE A 18 2.82 -31.62 -25.04
C ILE A 18 2.83 -30.27 -24.33
N SER A 19 2.43 -29.20 -25.02
CA SER A 19 2.14 -27.92 -24.40
C SER A 19 0.79 -28.00 -23.69
N HIS A 20 0.80 -28.34 -22.40
CA HIS A 20 -0.33 -28.01 -21.54
C HIS A 20 -0.27 -26.52 -21.22
N HIS A 21 -0.75 -25.69 -22.15
CA HIS A 21 -1.17 -24.33 -21.81
C HIS A 21 -2.47 -24.42 -21.01
N THR A 22 -2.37 -24.69 -19.72
CA THR A 22 -3.47 -24.45 -18.80
C THR A 22 -3.61 -22.93 -18.68
N TYR A 23 -4.62 -22.36 -19.33
CA TYR A 23 -5.09 -21.02 -19.03
C TYR A 23 -5.55 -21.01 -17.57
N ARG A 24 -4.69 -20.54 -16.65
CA ARG A 24 -5.08 -20.32 -15.26
C ARG A 24 -5.79 -18.98 -15.18
N THR A 25 -6.98 -18.97 -14.59
CA THR A 25 -7.69 -17.72 -14.33
C THR A 25 -6.98 -16.96 -13.22
N ILE A 26 -6.61 -15.70 -13.47
CA ILE A 26 -5.87 -14.87 -12.54
C ILE A 26 -6.76 -13.73 -12.02
N ILE A 27 -6.73 -13.51 -10.71
CA ILE A 27 -7.32 -12.32 -10.09
C ILE A 27 -6.29 -11.19 -10.15
N LYS A 28 -6.60 -10.14 -10.90
CA LYS A 28 -5.86 -8.88 -10.85
C LYS A 28 -6.32 -8.10 -9.62
N LEU A 29 -5.38 -7.78 -8.75
CA LEU A 29 -5.62 -6.94 -7.59
C LEU A 29 -5.04 -5.56 -7.88
N SER A 30 -5.85 -4.52 -7.70
CA SER A 30 -5.35 -3.14 -7.77
C SER A 30 -4.70 -2.77 -6.42
N SER A 31 -3.42 -3.11 -6.33
CA SER A 31 -2.37 -2.37 -5.62
C SER A 31 -1.05 -3.03 -6.05
N LYS A 32 -0.41 -2.52 -7.11
CA LYS A 32 0.76 -3.18 -7.68
C LYS A 32 1.92 -3.14 -6.68
N THR A 33 2.41 -4.33 -6.32
CA THR A 33 3.49 -4.54 -5.35
C THR A 33 4.86 -4.27 -5.95
N LEU A 34 5.80 -3.81 -5.12
CA LEU A 34 7.21 -3.69 -5.43
C LEU A 34 7.80 -5.08 -5.74
N SER A 35 8.28 -5.31 -6.97
CA SER A 35 8.95 -6.55 -7.33
C SER A 35 10.47 -6.50 -7.08
N LYS A 36 10.89 -7.44 -6.22
CA LYS A 36 12.25 -7.92 -5.82
C LYS A 36 13.22 -6.95 -5.11
N PRO A 37 13.99 -7.45 -4.11
CA PRO A 37 15.06 -6.68 -3.46
C PRO A 37 16.23 -6.49 -4.43
N LEU A 38 16.85 -5.30 -4.41
CA LEU A 38 18.08 -5.01 -5.14
C LEU A 38 19.16 -6.05 -4.79
N GLN A 39 19.43 -6.97 -5.72
CA GLN A 39 20.69 -7.71 -5.70
C GLN A 39 21.76 -6.83 -6.34
N ILE A 40 22.68 -6.33 -5.52
CA ILE A 40 23.97 -5.82 -5.99
C ILE A 40 24.71 -7.01 -6.62
N LYS A 41 24.80 -7.05 -7.95
CA LYS A 41 25.66 -8.00 -8.65
C LYS A 41 27.01 -7.35 -8.96
N SER A 42 28.04 -7.94 -8.39
CA SER A 42 29.45 -7.77 -8.72
C SER A 42 29.74 -8.21 -10.18
N LYS A 43 30.61 -7.45 -10.86
CA LYS A 43 31.08 -7.69 -12.23
C LYS A 43 31.87 -9.00 -12.36
N SER A 44 31.57 -9.78 -13.41
CA SER A 44 32.54 -10.53 -14.23
C SER A 44 31.91 -10.99 -15.56
N GLN A 45 32.78 -11.33 -16.51
CA GLN A 45 32.68 -11.15 -17.97
C GLN A 45 31.83 -12.15 -18.79
N GLU A 46 31.41 -11.63 -19.95
CA GLU A 46 30.97 -12.19 -21.26
C GLU A 46 30.83 -13.70 -21.51
N THR A 47 29.73 -14.06 -22.18
CA THR A 47 29.75 -14.84 -23.45
C THR A 47 28.38 -14.74 -24.14
N HIS A 48 28.41 -14.51 -25.45
CA HIS A 48 27.25 -14.31 -26.32
C HIS A 48 26.46 -15.61 -26.55
N HIS A 49 25.14 -15.56 -26.35
CA HIS A 49 24.19 -16.45 -27.01
C HIS A 49 22.90 -15.69 -27.31
N ASP A 50 22.55 -15.65 -28.59
CA ASP A 50 21.30 -15.09 -29.11
C ASP A 50 20.09 -15.78 -28.48
N PHE A 51 19.42 -15.07 -27.57
CA PHE A 51 18.07 -15.40 -27.12
C PHE A 51 17.13 -14.30 -27.60
N THR A 52 16.31 -14.63 -28.59
CA THR A 52 15.13 -13.86 -28.95
C THR A 52 14.28 -13.68 -27.69
N PRO A 53 13.98 -12.45 -27.22
CA PRO A 53 13.16 -12.26 -26.05
C PRO A 53 11.72 -12.59 -26.43
N GLN A 54 11.28 -13.81 -26.14
CA GLN A 54 9.86 -14.06 -25.97
C GLN A 54 9.40 -13.17 -24.82
N THR A 55 8.61 -12.15 -25.16
CA THR A 55 7.87 -11.31 -24.23
C THR A 55 6.93 -12.18 -23.41
N ARG A 56 7.44 -12.77 -22.33
CA ARG A 56 6.60 -13.25 -21.23
C ARG A 56 6.02 -12.01 -20.57
N THR A 57 4.82 -11.63 -20.97
CA THR A 57 3.91 -10.87 -20.10
C THR A 57 3.78 -11.68 -18.81
N GLN A 58 4.50 -11.27 -17.76
CA GLN A 58 4.22 -11.72 -16.41
C GLN A 58 2.79 -11.27 -16.11
N GLU A 59 1.87 -12.22 -15.94
CA GLU A 59 0.54 -11.93 -15.45
C GLU A 59 0.68 -11.54 -13.97
N ASP A 60 0.66 -10.23 -13.68
CA ASP A 60 0.81 -9.61 -12.35
C ASP A 60 -0.39 -9.88 -11.38
N GLY A 61 -0.94 -11.09 -11.34
CA GLY A 61 -2.05 -11.40 -10.44
C GLY A 61 -1.91 -12.73 -9.73
N ILE A 62 -2.82 -12.99 -8.80
CA ILE A 62 -2.82 -14.22 -7.99
C ILE A 62 -3.70 -15.25 -8.68
N PRO A 63 -3.22 -16.50 -8.88
CA PRO A 63 -4.05 -17.59 -9.40
C PRO A 63 -5.33 -17.75 -8.55
N ILE A 64 -6.48 -17.92 -9.20
CA ILE A 64 -7.78 -17.95 -8.50
C ILE A 64 -7.85 -19.07 -7.44
N GLU A 65 -7.17 -20.19 -7.68
CA GLU A 65 -7.06 -21.31 -6.77
C GLU A 65 -6.34 -20.98 -5.45
N ASP A 66 -5.51 -19.93 -5.45
CA ASP A 66 -4.80 -19.42 -4.28
C ASP A 66 -5.57 -18.32 -3.54
N VAL A 67 -6.77 -17.96 -4.01
CA VAL A 67 -7.59 -16.89 -3.44
C VAL A 67 -8.93 -17.43 -2.97
N ARG A 68 -9.23 -17.22 -1.69
CA ARG A 68 -10.54 -17.51 -1.12
C ARG A 68 -11.26 -16.23 -0.73
N ILE A 69 -12.48 -16.03 -1.24
CA ILE A 69 -13.37 -14.96 -0.75
C ILE A 69 -14.01 -15.45 0.55
N ILE A 70 -13.74 -14.77 1.67
CA ILE A 70 -14.28 -15.13 2.99
C ILE A 70 -15.43 -14.24 3.45
N ALA A 71 -15.59 -13.06 2.85
CA ALA A 71 -16.77 -12.21 3.00
C ALA A 71 -17.02 -11.41 1.72
N LYS A 72 -18.29 -11.20 1.36
CA LYS A 72 -18.70 -10.43 0.18
C LYS A 72 -20.11 -9.89 0.36
N PHE A 73 -20.26 -8.58 0.51
CA PHE A 73 -21.56 -7.94 0.68
C PHE A 73 -21.51 -6.45 0.33
N LYS A 74 -22.67 -5.81 0.23
CA LYS A 74 -22.79 -4.36 -0.02
C LYS A 74 -23.27 -3.68 1.24
N SER A 75 -22.55 -2.65 1.68
CA SER A 75 -22.97 -1.75 2.76
C SER A 75 -23.66 -0.50 2.18
N ARG A 76 -23.96 0.47 3.05
CA ARG A 76 -24.44 1.79 2.61
C ARG A 76 -23.43 2.53 1.71
N HIS A 77 -22.13 2.34 1.97
CA HIS A 77 -21.06 3.14 1.36
C HIS A 77 -20.21 2.35 0.37
N ASN A 78 -20.01 1.05 0.60
CA ASN A 78 -19.01 0.25 -0.10
C ASN A 78 -19.57 -1.06 -0.64
N TYR A 79 -18.90 -1.58 -1.67
CA TYR A 79 -18.93 -3.00 -1.99
C TYR A 79 -17.75 -3.69 -1.32
N ILE A 80 -18.03 -4.48 -0.28
CA ILE A 80 -17.02 -5.03 0.61
C ILE A 80 -16.70 -6.47 0.20
N ARG A 81 -15.41 -6.75 0.01
CA ARG A 81 -14.87 -8.10 -0.20
C ARG A 81 -13.67 -8.33 0.72
N VAL A 82 -13.64 -9.49 1.36
CA VAL A 82 -12.48 -9.96 2.12
C VAL A 82 -11.91 -11.18 1.44
N LEU A 83 -10.65 -11.09 1.05
CA LEU A 83 -9.90 -12.19 0.44
C LEU A 83 -8.92 -12.77 1.45
N GLU A 84 -8.78 -14.08 1.47
CA GLU A 84 -7.71 -14.81 2.13
C GLU A 84 -6.81 -15.42 1.07
N ILE A 85 -5.52 -15.08 1.10
CA ILE A 85 -4.53 -15.53 0.14
C ILE A 85 -3.78 -16.73 0.71
N SER A 86 -3.73 -17.81 -0.06
CA SER A 86 -2.97 -19.02 0.24
C SER A 86 -1.52 -18.69 0.61
N ARG A 87 -0.99 -19.39 1.62
CA ARG A 87 0.44 -19.29 1.98
C ARG A 87 1.35 -19.94 0.94
N LYS A 88 0.79 -20.80 0.07
CA LYS A 88 1.52 -21.47 -1.01
C LYS A 88 1.59 -20.63 -2.28
N ALA A 89 0.84 -19.52 -2.33
CA ALA A 89 0.86 -18.62 -3.47
C ALA A 89 2.27 -18.07 -3.71
N ASP A 90 2.73 -18.05 -4.95
CA ASP A 90 3.94 -17.35 -5.35
C ASP A 90 3.64 -15.85 -5.58
N HIS A 91 3.30 -15.15 -4.49
CA HIS A 91 2.91 -13.75 -4.53
C HIS A 91 3.32 -13.01 -3.25
N PRO A 92 3.67 -11.71 -3.28
CA PRO A 92 4.00 -10.93 -2.08
C PRO A 92 2.90 -10.89 -0.99
N PHE A 93 1.65 -11.18 -1.39
CA PHE A 93 0.48 -11.26 -0.50
C PHE A 93 0.20 -12.67 0.03
N ALA A 94 1.07 -13.65 -0.19
CA ALA A 94 0.90 -15.00 0.34
C ALA A 94 0.67 -14.99 1.87
N GLY A 95 -0.40 -15.67 2.31
CA GLY A 95 -0.77 -15.73 3.73
C GLY A 95 -1.37 -14.45 4.32
N SER A 96 -1.80 -13.51 3.48
CA SER A 96 -2.48 -12.29 3.91
C SER A 96 -4.01 -12.39 3.85
N ARG A 97 -4.66 -11.46 4.53
CA ARG A 97 -6.04 -11.05 4.26
C ARG A 97 -6.04 -9.67 3.63
N LEU A 98 -6.86 -9.51 2.60
CA LEU A 98 -7.02 -8.27 1.85
C LEU A 98 -8.46 -7.78 1.97
N LEU A 99 -8.62 -6.51 2.32
CA LEU A 99 -9.90 -5.81 2.24
C LEU A 99 -9.95 -5.08 0.90
N LEU A 100 -10.94 -5.43 0.09
CA LEU A 100 -11.23 -4.74 -1.16
C LEU A 100 -12.54 -3.97 -1.00
N LEU A 101 -12.50 -2.68 -1.30
CA LEU A 101 -13.67 -1.81 -1.35
C LEU A 101 -13.97 -1.38 -2.78
N ASP A 102 -15.14 -0.78 -2.97
CA ASP A 102 -15.69 -0.32 -4.24
C ASP A 102 -15.86 -1.43 -5.31
N ALA A 103 -16.52 -1.11 -6.42
CA ALA A 103 -16.66 -2.05 -7.54
C ALA A 103 -15.30 -2.48 -8.15
N PRO A 104 -14.31 -1.58 -8.34
CA PRO A 104 -13.00 -1.92 -8.92
C PRO A 104 -12.21 -2.88 -8.04
N GLY A 105 -12.46 -2.89 -6.72
CA GLY A 105 -11.78 -3.80 -5.80
C GLY A 105 -10.35 -3.38 -5.48
N ASN A 106 -10.15 -2.08 -5.28
CA ASN A 106 -8.88 -1.55 -4.79
C ASN A 106 -8.62 -2.08 -3.38
N ILE A 107 -7.35 -2.30 -3.03
CA ILE A 107 -6.98 -2.78 -1.70
C ILE A 107 -6.98 -1.61 -0.71
N HIS A 108 -7.84 -1.70 0.31
CA HIS A 108 -7.95 -0.71 1.39
C HIS A 108 -7.34 -1.17 2.70
N SER A 109 -7.06 -2.47 2.86
CA SER A 109 -6.31 -2.98 4.02
C SER A 109 -5.66 -4.31 3.74
N ILE A 110 -4.53 -4.53 4.40
CA ILE A 110 -3.74 -5.76 4.36
C ILE A 110 -3.43 -6.18 5.79
N SER A 111 -3.62 -7.45 6.11
CA SER A 111 -3.17 -8.03 7.37
C SER A 111 -2.48 -9.35 7.13
N PHE A 112 -1.28 -9.50 7.70
CA PHE A 112 -0.57 -10.77 7.74
C PHE A 112 -0.66 -11.37 9.14
N LEU A 113 -0.76 -12.70 9.20
CA LEU A 113 -0.86 -13.41 10.47
C LEU A 113 0.45 -13.39 11.26
N PHE A 114 1.60 -13.47 10.58
CA PHE A 114 2.92 -13.66 11.22
C PHE A 114 3.93 -12.53 10.97
N LYS A 115 3.52 -11.45 10.32
CA LYS A 115 4.34 -10.24 10.17
C LYS A 115 3.48 -8.99 10.28
N SER A 116 4.09 -7.90 10.70
CA SER A 116 3.41 -6.60 10.83
C SER A 116 3.44 -5.81 9.52
N LEU A 117 4.61 -5.77 8.87
CA LEU A 117 4.84 -5.01 7.65
C LEU A 117 4.08 -5.57 6.46
N THR A 118 3.54 -4.65 5.67
CA THR A 118 2.72 -4.96 4.50
C THR A 118 3.54 -5.00 3.22
N ASN A 119 4.73 -4.38 3.20
CA ASN A 119 5.53 -4.07 2.01
C ASN A 119 4.76 -3.23 0.97
N THR A 120 3.86 -2.36 1.44
CA THR A 120 3.06 -1.44 0.62
C THR A 120 3.10 -0.03 1.21
N TYR A 121 2.32 0.91 0.69
CA TYR A 121 2.29 2.30 1.17
C TYR A 121 1.92 2.44 2.66
N PHE A 122 1.20 1.46 3.24
CA PHE A 122 0.91 1.46 4.67
C PHE A 122 2.19 1.52 5.52
N ASP A 123 3.31 0.94 5.03
CA ASP A 123 4.60 0.96 5.71
C ASP A 123 5.26 2.36 5.59
N VAL A 124 5.00 3.10 4.51
CA VAL A 124 5.47 4.49 4.34
C VAL A 124 4.78 5.41 5.35
N PHE A 125 3.48 5.23 5.60
CA PHE A 125 2.78 5.93 6.68
C PHE A 125 3.42 5.70 8.04
N ALA A 126 3.94 4.49 8.29
CA ALA A 126 4.63 4.17 9.53
C ALA A 126 6.00 4.88 9.67
N ALA A 127 6.53 5.52 8.62
CA ALA A 127 7.70 6.39 8.72
C ALA A 127 7.37 7.80 9.28
N LEU A 128 6.08 8.10 9.44
CA LEU A 128 5.45 9.22 10.15
C LEU A 128 6.14 9.65 11.47
N PRO A 129 6.01 8.80 12.50
CA PRO A 129 6.13 9.24 13.89
C PRO A 129 7.47 9.90 14.29
N PRO A 130 8.65 9.45 13.80
CA PRO A 130 9.91 10.04 14.24
C PRO A 130 10.16 11.49 13.80
N ILE A 131 9.36 12.03 12.88
CA ILE A 131 9.58 13.38 12.30
C ILE A 131 8.47 14.38 12.67
N ILE A 132 7.63 14.02 13.63
CA ILE A 132 6.54 14.84 14.19
C ILE A 132 6.72 15.01 15.70
N PRO A 133 6.15 16.06 16.32
CA PRO A 133 6.19 16.22 17.78
C PRO A 133 5.40 15.12 18.51
N PRO A 134 5.59 14.95 19.83
CA PRO A 134 4.73 14.08 20.63
C PRO A 134 3.27 14.51 20.58
N GLY A 135 2.37 13.52 20.45
CA GLY A 135 0.93 13.76 20.44
C GLY A 135 0.16 12.70 19.66
N PRO A 136 -1.17 12.85 19.58
CA PRO A 136 -2.04 11.92 18.87
C PRO A 136 -1.87 12.05 17.34
N ILE A 137 -1.92 10.90 16.67
CA ILE A 137 -1.92 10.80 15.21
C ILE A 137 -3.34 10.47 14.73
N ALA A 138 -3.86 11.25 13.79
CA ALA A 138 -5.11 10.95 13.11
C ALA A 138 -4.87 10.00 11.92
N ILE A 139 -5.76 9.04 11.72
CA ILE A 139 -5.88 8.26 10.48
C ILE A 139 -7.25 8.58 9.88
N LEU A 140 -7.26 9.28 8.75
CA LEU A 140 -8.47 9.65 8.03
C LEU A 140 -8.66 8.66 6.87
N GLY A 141 -9.68 7.79 6.98
CA GLY A 141 -9.76 6.59 6.17
C GLY A 141 -9.05 5.46 6.91
N PHE A 142 -9.75 4.84 7.86
CA PHE A 142 -9.15 3.85 8.76
C PHE A 142 -9.07 2.45 8.13
N GLY A 143 -10.00 2.14 7.22
CA GLY A 143 -10.12 0.80 6.66
C GLY A 143 -10.29 -0.24 7.78
N ALA A 144 -9.63 -1.39 7.64
CA ALA A 144 -9.59 -2.44 8.65
C ALA A 144 -8.44 -2.26 9.68
N GLY A 145 -7.77 -1.11 9.71
CA GLY A 145 -6.77 -0.77 10.73
C GLY A 145 -5.32 -1.20 10.45
N SER A 146 -4.95 -1.44 9.19
CA SER A 146 -3.58 -1.83 8.80
C SER A 146 -2.52 -0.85 9.29
N THR A 147 -2.70 0.44 9.03
CA THR A 147 -1.78 1.49 9.48
C THR A 147 -1.79 1.65 11.00
N ALA A 148 -2.96 1.56 11.64
CA ALA A 148 -3.06 1.66 13.10
C ALA A 148 -2.25 0.56 13.80
N ARG A 149 -2.33 -0.68 13.30
CA ARG A 149 -1.54 -1.81 13.80
C ARG A 149 -0.04 -1.52 13.69
N LEU A 150 0.43 -1.06 12.53
CA LEU A 150 1.84 -0.70 12.32
C LEU A 150 2.31 0.35 13.32
N LEU A 151 1.57 1.45 13.47
CA LEU A 151 1.95 2.54 14.38
C LEU A 151 2.01 2.08 15.85
N LEU A 152 1.01 1.32 16.31
CA LEU A 152 0.91 0.88 17.71
C LEU A 152 1.98 -0.16 18.06
N GLU A 153 2.31 -1.06 17.14
CA GLU A 153 3.33 -2.10 17.33
C GLU A 153 4.75 -1.52 17.26
N LEU A 154 5.01 -0.56 16.37
CA LEU A 154 6.35 0.00 16.15
C LEU A 154 6.71 1.11 17.16
N TYR A 155 5.72 1.84 17.68
CA TYR A 155 5.97 3.03 18.49
C TYR A 155 5.19 2.98 19.82
N PRO A 156 5.82 2.60 20.94
CA PRO A 156 5.16 2.42 22.23
C PRO A 156 4.44 3.66 22.80
N GLY A 157 4.84 4.87 22.39
CA GLY A 157 4.24 6.13 22.87
C GLY A 157 3.15 6.71 21.96
N VAL A 158 2.88 6.12 20.81
CA VAL A 158 1.90 6.68 19.85
C VAL A 158 0.47 6.40 20.32
N VAL A 159 -0.36 7.44 20.26
CA VAL A 159 -1.82 7.38 20.37
C VAL A 159 -2.41 7.60 18.99
N VAL A 160 -3.32 6.72 18.57
CA VAL A 160 -3.97 6.72 17.26
C VAL A 160 -5.45 7.01 17.42
N HIS A 161 -5.94 7.97 16.64
CA HIS A 161 -7.37 8.21 16.46
C HIS A 161 -7.74 7.95 14.99
N GLY A 162 -8.59 6.97 14.73
CA GLY A 162 -8.98 6.54 13.39
C GLY A 162 -10.41 6.90 13.04
N TRP A 163 -10.63 7.44 11.85
CA TRP A 163 -11.97 7.71 11.31
C TRP A 163 -12.26 6.83 10.09
N GLU A 164 -13.39 6.13 10.15
CA GLU A 164 -13.98 5.39 9.03
C GLU A 164 -15.40 5.86 8.81
N LEU A 165 -15.80 6.08 7.56
CA LEU A 165 -17.16 6.49 7.26
C LEU A 165 -18.14 5.32 7.38
N ASP A 166 -17.72 4.12 6.99
CA ASP A 166 -18.55 2.93 6.93
C ASP A 166 -18.34 2.01 8.14
N SER A 167 -19.31 1.98 9.06
CA SER A 167 -19.27 1.07 10.22
C SER A 167 -19.05 -0.40 9.84
N SER A 168 -19.54 -0.82 8.67
CA SER A 168 -19.39 -2.21 8.19
C SER A 168 -17.92 -2.57 7.94
N VAL A 169 -17.10 -1.60 7.55
CA VAL A 169 -15.66 -1.79 7.36
C VAL A 169 -14.95 -2.00 8.70
N ILE A 170 -15.37 -1.28 9.75
CA ILE A 170 -14.86 -1.49 11.11
C ILE A 170 -15.23 -2.90 11.62
N ASP A 171 -16.47 -3.33 11.42
CA ASP A 171 -16.91 -4.67 11.83
C ASP A 171 -16.12 -5.77 11.10
N VAL A 172 -15.89 -5.60 9.79
CA VAL A 172 -14.99 -6.47 9.02
C VAL A 172 -13.56 -6.45 9.56
N GLY A 173 -13.05 -5.28 9.96
CA GLY A 173 -11.74 -5.18 10.59
C GLY A 173 -11.64 -5.97 11.89
N ARG A 174 -12.70 -5.92 12.70
CA ARG A 174 -12.81 -6.67 13.97
C ARG A 174 -12.87 -8.17 13.76
N GLU A 175 -13.62 -8.61 12.77
CA GLU A 175 -13.83 -10.03 12.47
C GLU A 175 -12.62 -10.67 11.78
N PHE A 176 -12.06 -10.01 10.76
CA PHE A 176 -11.11 -10.63 9.84
C PHE A 176 -9.67 -10.11 9.96
N PHE A 177 -9.45 -8.88 10.44
CA PHE A 177 -8.13 -8.23 10.39
C PHE A 177 -7.44 -8.10 11.76
N GLY A 178 -8.09 -8.59 12.83
CA GLY A 178 -7.53 -8.58 14.18
C GLY A 178 -7.73 -7.27 14.93
N LEU A 179 -8.56 -6.35 14.41
CA LEU A 179 -8.81 -5.04 15.03
C LEU A 179 -9.38 -5.18 16.44
N LYS A 180 -10.26 -6.16 16.69
CA LYS A 180 -10.81 -6.42 18.03
C LYS A 180 -9.73 -6.78 19.06
N LYS A 181 -8.68 -7.49 18.64
CA LYS A 181 -7.53 -7.79 19.50
C LYS A 181 -6.71 -6.53 19.74
N LEU A 182 -6.52 -5.72 18.71
CA LEU A 182 -5.79 -4.45 18.78
C LEU A 182 -6.45 -3.45 19.72
N GLU A 183 -7.78 -3.28 19.64
CA GLU A 183 -8.59 -2.46 20.57
C GLU A 183 -8.39 -2.89 22.03
N LYS A 184 -8.39 -4.21 22.29
CA LYS A 184 -8.16 -4.77 23.64
C LYS A 184 -6.72 -4.60 24.14
N GLN A 185 -5.75 -4.67 23.23
CA GLN A 185 -4.33 -4.56 23.56
C GLN A 185 -3.91 -3.11 23.83
N TYR A 186 -4.60 -2.15 23.22
CA TYR A 186 -4.26 -0.73 23.27
C TYR A 186 -5.47 0.16 23.64
N PRO A 187 -6.19 -0.12 24.75
CA PRO A 187 -7.46 0.54 25.07
C PRO A 187 -7.31 2.06 25.28
N ASP A 188 -6.16 2.51 25.77
CA ASP A 188 -5.88 3.93 26.04
C ASP A 188 -5.10 4.62 24.91
N ARG A 189 -4.84 3.89 23.81
CA ARG A 189 -3.98 4.35 22.71
C ARG A 189 -4.62 4.21 21.33
N LEU A 190 -5.69 3.44 21.19
CA LEU A 190 -6.44 3.30 19.94
C LEU A 190 -7.88 3.73 20.15
N PHE A 191 -8.28 4.79 19.44
CA PHE A 191 -9.64 5.29 19.42
C PHE A 191 -10.17 5.24 17.99
N ILE A 192 -11.36 4.66 17.80
CA ILE A 192 -11.97 4.47 16.48
C ILE A 192 -13.31 5.19 16.45
N TYR A 193 -13.52 5.99 15.41
CA TYR A 193 -14.70 6.82 15.22
C TYR A 193 -15.36 6.47 13.89
N VAL A 194 -16.68 6.32 13.92
CA VAL A 194 -17.48 6.18 12.70
C VAL A 194 -18.03 7.55 12.32
N GLY A 195 -17.66 8.05 11.14
CA GLY A 195 -18.16 9.33 10.63
C GLY A 195 -17.23 10.01 9.63
N ASN A 196 -17.59 11.24 9.26
CA ASN A 196 -16.82 12.02 8.29
C ASN A 196 -15.42 12.36 8.85
N ALA A 197 -14.38 11.78 8.26
CA ALA A 197 -12.99 11.98 8.66
C ALA A 197 -12.53 13.45 8.52
N LEU A 198 -13.08 14.24 7.61
CA LEU A 198 -12.75 15.66 7.47
C LEU A 198 -13.28 16.53 8.64
N SER A 199 -14.10 15.95 9.52
CA SER A 199 -14.53 16.57 10.78
C SER A 199 -13.68 16.16 11.99
N ALA A 200 -12.62 15.36 11.78
CA ALA A 200 -11.76 14.86 12.84
C ALA A 200 -11.15 16.00 13.65
N LYS A 201 -11.23 15.85 14.98
CA LYS A 201 -10.68 16.80 15.94
C LYS A 201 -10.35 16.12 17.25
N VAL A 202 -9.32 16.61 17.91
CA VAL A 202 -8.94 16.26 19.29
C VAL A 202 -8.56 17.53 20.02
N LYS A 203 -8.54 17.46 21.35
CA LYS A 203 -8.03 18.54 22.18
C LYS A 203 -6.56 18.80 21.83
N ASP A 204 -6.21 20.08 21.70
CA ASP A 204 -4.85 20.56 21.40
C ASP A 204 -4.29 20.14 20.03
N GLY A 205 -5.12 19.57 19.14
CA GLY A 205 -4.73 19.21 17.77
C GLY A 205 -3.85 17.94 17.65
N PHE A 206 -3.63 17.51 16.41
CA PHE A 206 -2.87 16.30 16.07
C PHE A 206 -1.38 16.59 15.88
N SER A 207 -0.50 15.68 16.30
CA SER A 207 0.92 15.74 15.92
C SER A 207 1.15 15.28 14.49
N GLY A 208 0.34 14.34 14.01
CA GLY A 208 0.38 13.81 12.66
C GLY A 208 -1.01 13.52 12.11
N ILE A 209 -1.21 13.70 10.81
CA ILE A 209 -2.44 13.31 10.12
C ILE A 209 -2.06 12.42 8.95
N LEU A 210 -2.58 11.20 8.93
CA LEU A 210 -2.49 10.27 7.82
C LEU A 210 -3.80 10.32 7.05
N VAL A 211 -3.74 10.55 5.74
CA VAL A 211 -4.93 10.69 4.89
C VAL A 211 -4.95 9.60 3.83
N ASP A 212 -6.01 8.81 3.83
CA ASP A 212 -6.25 7.69 2.92
C ASP A 212 -7.75 7.65 2.53
N LEU A 213 -8.23 8.77 1.99
CA LEU A 213 -9.66 9.00 1.74
C LEU A 213 -10.02 8.73 0.28
N PHE A 214 -10.59 7.56 0.05
CA PHE A 214 -11.07 7.12 -1.25
C PHE A 214 -12.57 6.80 -1.20
N CYS A 215 -13.25 7.00 -2.32
CA CYS A 215 -14.65 6.66 -2.52
C CYS A 215 -14.84 6.29 -3.99
N LYS A 216 -15.51 5.16 -4.26
CA LYS A 216 -15.76 4.68 -5.63
C LYS A 216 -14.48 4.55 -6.45
N GLY A 217 -13.41 4.09 -5.81
CA GLY A 217 -12.11 3.88 -6.41
C GLY A 217 -11.41 5.16 -6.86
N SER A 218 -11.67 6.31 -6.24
CA SER A 218 -11.00 7.57 -6.54
C SER A 218 -10.78 8.35 -5.24
N LEU A 219 -9.76 9.21 -5.18
CA LEU A 219 -9.65 10.19 -4.10
C LEU A 219 -10.92 11.01 -4.02
N ILE A 220 -11.37 11.31 -2.80
CA ILE A 220 -12.55 12.14 -2.61
C ILE A 220 -12.32 13.55 -3.18
N PRO A 221 -13.29 14.14 -3.91
CA PRO A 221 -13.15 15.46 -4.53
C PRO A 221 -12.74 16.58 -3.57
N GLU A 222 -13.07 16.48 -2.29
CA GLU A 222 -12.73 17.45 -1.25
C GLU A 222 -11.22 17.64 -1.10
N LEU A 223 -10.41 16.63 -1.42
CA LEU A 223 -8.95 16.74 -1.39
C LEU A 223 -8.36 17.54 -2.56
N GLN A 224 -9.16 17.86 -3.58
CA GLN A 224 -8.78 18.78 -4.66
C GLN A 224 -9.09 20.24 -4.32
N ASP A 225 -9.68 20.52 -3.14
CA ASP A 225 -9.95 21.87 -2.65
C ASP A 225 -8.87 22.32 -1.64
N PRO A 226 -8.11 23.40 -1.92
CA PRO A 226 -7.16 24.00 -0.97
C PRO A 226 -7.75 24.28 0.41
N ASN A 227 -9.05 24.63 0.51
CA ASN A 227 -9.69 24.92 1.79
C ASN A 227 -9.75 23.71 2.72
N THR A 228 -9.82 22.50 2.16
CA THR A 228 -9.75 21.25 2.95
C THR A 228 -8.37 21.13 3.60
N TRP A 229 -7.31 21.36 2.84
CA TRP A 229 -5.94 21.34 3.34
C TRP A 229 -5.68 22.43 4.39
N GLU A 230 -6.25 23.62 4.24
CA GLU A 230 -6.17 24.69 5.23
C GLU A 230 -6.82 24.28 6.57
N LYS A 231 -7.99 23.62 6.51
CA LYS A 231 -8.65 23.09 7.71
C LYS A 231 -7.82 22.00 8.39
N LEU A 232 -7.28 21.06 7.62
CA LEU A 232 -6.41 20.01 8.15
C LEU A 232 -5.14 20.60 8.77
N ARG A 233 -4.51 21.59 8.13
CA ARG A 233 -3.35 22.32 8.66
C ARG A 233 -3.66 22.99 10.00
N LYS A 234 -4.82 23.62 10.14
CA LYS A 234 -5.27 24.25 11.41
C LYS A 234 -5.53 23.24 12.53
N SER A 235 -5.76 21.97 12.21
CA SER A 235 -5.95 20.92 13.20
C SER A 235 -4.63 20.33 13.74
N LEU A 236 -3.48 20.72 13.18
CA LEU A 236 -2.16 20.27 13.62
C LEU A 236 -1.64 21.07 14.82
N ARG A 237 -0.89 20.38 15.68
CA ARG A 237 0.04 20.98 16.64
C ARG A 237 1.17 21.70 15.91
N LYS A 238 1.85 22.61 16.61
CA LYS A 238 3.08 23.23 16.11
C LYS A 238 4.12 22.14 15.78
N GLY A 239 4.61 22.14 14.55
CA GLY A 239 5.55 21.13 14.04
C GLY A 239 4.91 19.83 13.56
N GLY A 240 3.57 19.71 13.66
CA GLY A 240 2.86 18.56 13.12
C GLY A 240 2.90 18.50 11.59
N ARG A 241 2.65 17.31 11.05
CA ARG A 241 2.74 17.04 9.61
C ARG A 241 1.57 16.20 9.12
N ILE A 242 1.26 16.34 7.84
CA ILE A 242 0.32 15.50 7.10
C ILE A 242 1.11 14.60 6.16
N MET A 243 0.76 13.32 6.11
CA MET A 243 1.15 12.40 5.04
C MET A 243 -0.12 11.83 4.41
N VAL A 244 -0.20 11.85 3.08
CA VAL A 244 -1.39 11.46 2.33
C VAL A 244 -1.03 10.44 1.26
N ASN A 245 -1.85 9.41 1.12
CA ASN A 245 -1.89 8.58 -0.09
C ASN A 245 -2.66 9.37 -1.15
N VAL A 246 -1.97 9.84 -2.18
CA VAL A 246 -2.57 10.63 -3.27
C VAL A 246 -2.98 9.76 -4.47
N GLY A 247 -2.94 8.43 -4.33
CA GLY A 247 -3.30 7.52 -5.41
C GLY A 247 -2.30 7.61 -6.57
N GLY A 248 -2.79 7.50 -7.80
CA GLY A 248 -1.99 7.54 -9.02
C GLY A 248 -2.72 6.87 -10.17
N SER A 249 -2.04 6.58 -11.28
CA SER A 249 -2.65 5.88 -12.43
C SER A 249 -3.05 4.42 -12.12
N CYS A 250 -2.59 3.86 -11.01
CA CYS A 250 -3.05 2.56 -10.51
C CYS A 250 -4.47 2.57 -9.96
N VAL A 251 -5.04 3.75 -9.70
CA VAL A 251 -6.37 3.89 -9.10
C VAL A 251 -7.42 3.82 -10.18
N GLU A 252 -8.18 2.72 -10.19
CA GLU A 252 -9.30 2.53 -11.10
C GLU A 252 -10.57 3.11 -10.46
N ALA A 253 -11.03 4.25 -10.98
CA ALA A 253 -12.27 4.89 -10.54
C ALA A 253 -13.49 4.22 -11.19
N GLU A 254 -14.61 4.17 -10.45
CA GLU A 254 -15.90 3.74 -11.02
C GLU A 254 -16.38 4.73 -12.10
N ASP A 255 -16.15 6.02 -11.88
CA ASP A 255 -16.41 7.06 -12.88
C ASP A 255 -15.18 7.22 -13.78
N LYS A 256 -15.27 6.73 -15.03
CA LYS A 256 -14.20 6.82 -16.03
C LYS A 256 -13.76 8.26 -16.35
N ARG A 257 -14.54 9.27 -15.97
CA ARG A 257 -14.17 10.69 -16.13
C ARG A 257 -13.19 11.16 -15.06
N ARG A 258 -13.03 10.41 -13.97
CA ARG A 258 -12.07 10.68 -12.88
C ARG A 258 -10.79 9.87 -13.09
N ASP A 259 -9.96 10.35 -14.02
CA ASP A 259 -8.64 9.76 -14.23
C ASP A 259 -7.78 9.86 -12.97
N GLY A 260 -7.23 8.74 -12.51
CA GLY A 260 -6.48 8.66 -11.26
C GLY A 260 -5.23 9.54 -11.22
N LYS A 261 -4.56 9.72 -12.36
CA LYS A 261 -3.38 10.57 -12.46
C LYS A 261 -3.77 12.05 -12.42
N VAL A 262 -4.80 12.45 -13.16
CA VAL A 262 -5.31 13.85 -13.12
C VAL A 262 -5.77 14.21 -11.72
N VAL A 263 -6.53 13.33 -11.06
CA VAL A 263 -7.01 13.53 -9.68
C VAL A 263 -5.84 13.66 -8.69
N MET A 264 -4.80 12.83 -8.84
CA MET A 264 -3.57 12.93 -8.05
C MET A 264 -2.88 14.28 -8.27
N GLU A 265 -2.68 14.71 -9.52
CA GLU A 265 -2.02 15.98 -9.86
C GLU A 265 -2.80 17.18 -9.31
N ASP A 266 -4.12 17.19 -9.45
CA ASP A 266 -4.97 18.28 -8.94
C ASP A 266 -4.99 18.31 -7.41
N THR A 267 -4.93 17.15 -6.75
CA THR A 267 -4.75 17.05 -5.30
C THR A 267 -3.41 17.65 -4.86
N LEU A 268 -2.31 17.33 -5.55
CA LEU A 268 -0.98 17.89 -5.28
C LEU A 268 -0.93 19.41 -5.51
N LYS A 269 -1.58 19.92 -6.56
CA LYS A 269 -1.73 21.37 -6.80
C LYS A 269 -2.49 22.04 -5.66
N ALA A 270 -3.60 21.45 -5.21
CA ALA A 270 -4.38 21.97 -4.09
C ALA A 270 -3.56 22.03 -2.78
N MET A 271 -2.77 20.98 -2.52
CA MET A 271 -1.82 20.99 -1.40
C MET A 271 -0.77 22.10 -1.57
N HIS A 272 -0.19 22.27 -2.76
CA HIS A 272 0.86 23.26 -3.00
C HIS A 272 0.38 24.68 -2.77
N GLN A 273 -0.88 25.00 -3.10
CA GLN A 273 -1.48 26.30 -2.78
C GLN A 273 -1.49 26.63 -1.27
N VAL A 274 -1.49 25.60 -0.40
CA VAL A 274 -1.53 25.77 1.07
C VAL A 274 -0.15 25.63 1.73
N PHE A 275 0.67 24.70 1.24
CA PHE A 275 1.95 24.34 1.87
C PHE A 275 3.18 24.91 1.14
N GLY A 276 3.01 25.37 -0.11
CA GLY A 276 4.09 25.85 -0.99
C GLY A 276 5.13 24.78 -1.25
N ASP A 277 6.40 25.17 -1.28
CA ASP A 277 7.55 24.27 -1.51
C ASP A 277 7.83 23.31 -0.35
N ARG A 278 7.03 23.34 0.72
CA ARG A 278 7.13 22.42 1.85
C ARG A 278 6.30 21.16 1.61
N LEU A 279 6.47 20.59 0.43
CA LEU A 279 5.87 19.34 0.00
C LEU A 279 6.92 18.43 -0.59
N SER A 280 6.79 17.14 -0.32
CA SER A 280 7.61 16.11 -0.93
C SER A 280 6.74 14.94 -1.32
N VAL A 281 7.10 14.27 -2.40
CA VAL A 281 6.37 13.14 -2.96
C VAL A 281 7.26 11.91 -2.99
N LEU A 282 6.64 10.76 -2.80
CA LEU A 282 7.23 9.44 -2.92
C LEU A 282 6.34 8.62 -3.85
N ASN A 283 6.93 7.92 -4.82
CA ASN A 283 6.22 7.01 -5.73
C ASN A 283 6.67 5.57 -5.44
N LEU A 284 5.73 4.66 -5.20
CA LEU A 284 6.02 3.26 -4.89
C LEU A 284 5.90 2.36 -6.13
N GLY A 285 7.02 2.13 -6.81
CA GLY A 285 7.15 1.10 -7.85
C GLY A 285 8.25 1.41 -8.88
N ASN A 286 8.33 0.54 -9.89
CA ASN A 286 9.43 0.49 -10.87
C ASN A 286 9.02 1.05 -12.26
N ARG A 287 7.77 1.50 -12.44
CA ARG A 287 7.22 2.00 -13.71
C ARG A 287 6.21 3.12 -13.46
N LYS A 288 5.76 3.80 -14.52
CA LYS A 288 4.85 4.97 -14.50
C LYS A 288 3.45 4.75 -13.86
N ASP A 289 3.21 3.65 -13.13
CA ASP A 289 1.88 3.26 -12.63
C ASP A 289 1.85 2.83 -11.15
N ASP A 290 2.06 3.80 -10.25
CA ASP A 290 2.32 3.55 -8.83
C ASP A 290 1.38 4.34 -7.90
N SER A 291 1.18 3.86 -6.67
CA SER A 291 0.60 4.66 -5.60
C SER A 291 1.63 5.68 -5.12
N SER A 292 1.23 6.94 -5.09
CA SER A 292 2.05 8.07 -4.70
C SER A 292 1.62 8.57 -3.32
N LEU A 293 2.59 9.00 -2.52
CA LEU A 293 2.34 9.65 -1.24
C LEU A 293 2.91 11.05 -1.25
N ALA A 294 2.25 11.98 -0.56
CA ALA A 294 2.78 13.31 -0.31
C ALA A 294 2.99 13.54 1.20
N LEU A 295 4.02 14.29 1.54
CA LEU A 295 4.41 14.66 2.91
C LEU A 295 4.58 16.17 3.01
N THR A 296 3.91 16.77 3.99
CA THR A 296 4.06 18.20 4.29
C THR A 296 5.26 18.51 5.19
N GLY A 297 5.75 19.75 5.09
CA GLY A 297 6.88 20.24 5.86
C GLY A 297 8.20 20.11 5.10
N LYS A 298 9.27 20.68 5.67
CA LYS A 298 10.62 20.49 5.12
C LYS A 298 11.02 19.02 5.29
N LEU A 299 11.66 18.43 4.28
CA LEU A 299 12.27 17.11 4.46
C LEU A 299 13.26 17.19 5.62
N PRO A 300 13.20 16.22 6.56
CA PRO A 300 14.22 16.12 7.60
C PRO A 300 15.56 15.71 6.98
N ASP A 301 16.63 15.85 7.76
CA ASP A 301 17.90 15.22 7.40
C ASP A 301 17.69 13.70 7.23
N LEU A 302 18.01 13.18 6.04
CA LEU A 302 17.64 11.81 5.67
C LEU A 302 18.39 10.78 6.51
N ASP A 303 19.65 11.04 6.86
CA ASP A 303 20.45 10.12 7.67
C ASP A 303 19.99 10.14 9.13
N ALA A 304 19.65 11.30 9.69
CA ALA A 304 19.03 11.41 10.99
C ALA A 304 17.67 10.70 11.04
N TRP A 305 16.84 10.85 9.99
CA TRP A 305 15.54 10.17 9.89
C TRP A 305 15.71 8.65 9.86
N LYS A 306 16.64 8.13 9.06
CA LYS A 306 16.94 6.68 9.02
C LYS A 306 17.41 6.13 10.36
N LYS A 307 18.20 6.89 11.13
CA LYS A 307 18.74 6.46 12.43
C LYS A 307 17.66 6.25 13.50
N VAL A 308 16.55 6.97 13.41
CA VAL A 308 15.44 6.90 14.39
C VAL A 308 14.28 6.01 13.92
N LEU A 309 14.32 5.53 12.67
CA LEU A 309 13.32 4.61 12.13
C LEU A 309 13.65 3.15 12.48
N PRO A 310 12.64 2.28 12.61
CA PRO A 310 12.84 0.85 12.49
C PRO A 310 13.59 0.54 11.19
N ARG A 311 14.64 -0.29 11.26
CA ARG A 311 15.52 -0.61 10.11
C ARG A 311 14.75 -1.07 8.87
N SER A 312 13.60 -1.71 9.05
CA SER A 312 12.74 -2.17 7.96
C SER A 312 12.06 -1.05 7.17
N LEU A 313 11.96 0.16 7.72
CA LEU A 313 11.34 1.32 7.06
C LEU A 313 12.35 2.29 6.45
N SER A 314 13.65 2.13 6.74
CA SER A 314 14.67 3.10 6.33
C SER A 314 14.83 3.21 4.81
N CYS A 315 14.48 2.16 4.06
CA CYS A 315 14.54 2.16 2.60
C CYS A 315 13.59 3.18 1.96
N TYR A 316 12.47 3.51 2.60
CA TYR A 316 11.50 4.47 2.07
C TYR A 316 11.99 5.92 2.17
N VAL A 317 12.93 6.22 3.07
CA VAL A 317 13.45 7.58 3.27
C VAL A 317 14.11 8.12 2.00
N ASP A 318 14.87 7.27 1.30
CA ASP A 318 15.60 7.63 0.07
C ASP A 318 14.71 7.82 -1.14
N MET A 319 13.41 7.54 -1.02
CA MET A 319 12.45 7.64 -2.12
C MET A 319 11.71 8.99 -2.15
N TRP A 320 11.81 9.80 -1.08
CA TRP A 320 11.17 11.11 -1.03
C TRP A 320 11.91 12.14 -1.88
N ARG A 321 11.19 12.92 -2.67
CA ARG A 321 11.70 14.04 -3.47
C ARG A 321 10.86 15.28 -3.22
N PRO A 322 11.43 16.50 -3.22
CA PRO A 322 10.64 17.72 -3.24
C PRO A 322 9.61 17.68 -4.38
N LEU A 323 8.41 18.17 -4.13
CA LEU A 323 7.40 18.29 -5.18
C LEU A 323 7.89 19.31 -6.21
N SER A 324 7.93 18.89 -7.48
CA SER A 324 8.08 19.78 -8.63
C SER A 324 6.77 19.73 -9.40
N LEU A 325 6.05 20.85 -9.41
CA LEU A 325 4.86 21.05 -10.26
C LEU A 325 5.25 21.65 -11.61
#